data_AF-A0A522XEF4-F1
#
_entry.id   AF-A0A522XEF4-F1
#
_cell.length_a   1.000
_cell.length_b   1.000
_cell.length_c   1.000
_cell.angle_alpha   90.00
_cell.angle_beta   90.00
_cell.angle_gamma   90.00
#
_symmetry.space_group_name_H-M   'P 1'
#
loop_
_entity.id
_entity.type
_entity.pdbx_description
1 polymer ?
#
loop_
_entity_poly.entity_id
_entity_poly.type
_entity_poly.pdbx_seq_one_letter_code
_entity_poly.pdbx_strand_id
1 'polypeptide(L)'
;MHAALSWLVLLNLWWGFPSTVNETCRIYHSREICIISIKRSAKYYWEYRAEVRVDGQRRPLEKYDCRRQERIKRDGRHFPFEPSGAGDYICKTLN
;
A
#
# COMPACT_ATOMS: atom_id res chain seq x y z
N MET A 1 1.70 -3.77 49.69
CA MET A 1 1.12 -4.59 48.60
C MET A 1 0.82 -3.78 47.33
N HIS A 2 0.54 -2.47 47.39
CA HIS A 2 0.26 -1.63 46.20
C HIS A 2 1.48 -1.27 45.32
N ALA A 3 2.69 -1.24 45.88
CA ALA A 3 3.90 -0.88 45.12
C ALA A 3 4.33 -1.94 44.10
N ALA A 4 4.11 -3.22 44.40
CA ALA A 4 4.46 -4.33 43.49
C ALA A 4 3.54 -4.42 42.27
N LEU A 5 2.25 -4.10 42.44
CA LEU A 5 1.28 -4.04 41.33
C LEU A 5 1.60 -2.91 40.35
N SER A 6 2.07 -1.77 40.85
CA SER A 6 2.43 -0.62 40.01
C SER A 6 3.68 -0.89 39.16
N TRP A 7 4.63 -1.68 39.67
CA TRP A 7 5.83 -2.07 38.94
C TRP A 7 5.55 -3.05 37.78
N LEU A 8 4.60 -3.98 37.99
CA LEU A 8 4.18 -4.94 36.95
C LEU A 8 3.49 -4.27 35.77
N VAL A 9 2.69 -3.23 36.00
CA VAL A 9 2.00 -2.49 34.92
C VAL A 9 2.99 -1.73 34.04
N LEU A 10 4.04 -1.14 34.64
CA LEU A 10 5.08 -0.43 33.90
C LEU A 10 5.97 -1.37 33.08
N LEU A 11 6.22 -2.60 33.55
CA LEU A 11 7.05 -3.58 32.84
C LEU A 11 6.39 -4.12 31.55
N ASN A 12 5.05 -4.19 31.53
CA ASN A 12 4.30 -4.71 30.37
C ASN A 12 4.16 -3.68 29.23
N LEU A 13 4.38 -2.38 29.49
CA LEU A 13 4.28 -1.34 28.47
C LEU A 13 5.49 -1.29 27.52
N TRP A 14 6.59 -1.96 27.86
CA TRP A 14 7.81 -2.01 27.03
C TRP A 14 7.77 -3.12 25.98
N TRP A 15 6.90 -4.13 26.14
CA TRP A 15 6.69 -5.11 25.08
C TRP A 15 5.82 -4.51 23.98
N GLY A 16 6.46 -3.73 23.12
CA GLY A 16 5.85 -3.20 21.90
C GLY A 16 5.26 -4.33 21.06
N PHE A 17 3.98 -4.22 20.73
CA PHE A 17 3.29 -5.17 19.87
C PHE A 17 3.87 -5.11 18.44
N PRO A 18 4.07 -6.26 17.77
CA PRO A 18 4.42 -6.25 16.36
C PRO A 18 3.30 -5.56 15.57
N SER A 19 3.64 -4.52 14.82
CA SER A 19 2.69 -3.87 13.92
C SER A 19 2.55 -4.72 12.66
N THR A 20 1.44 -5.43 12.53
CA THR A 20 1.07 -6.09 11.27
C THR A 20 0.68 -5.00 10.28
N VAL A 21 1.40 -4.91 9.15
CA VAL A 21 1.01 -4.03 8.05
C VAL A 21 -0.26 -4.62 7.44
N ASN A 22 -1.41 -3.95 7.61
CA ASN A 22 -2.67 -4.39 7.04
C ASN A 22 -2.67 -4.12 5.54
N GLU A 23 -2.16 -5.08 4.78
CA GLU A 23 -2.26 -5.09 3.32
C GLU A 23 -3.58 -5.69 2.88
N THR A 24 -4.19 -5.09 1.86
CA THR A 24 -5.44 -5.59 1.28
C THR A 24 -5.14 -6.28 -0.03
N CYS A 25 -5.27 -7.61 -0.06
CA CYS A 25 -5.04 -8.44 -1.24
C CYS A 25 -6.33 -8.81 -1.96
N ARG A 26 -6.30 -8.79 -3.30
CA ARG A 26 -7.36 -9.27 -4.17
C ARG A 26 -6.78 -10.01 -5.37
N ILE A 27 -7.51 -11.00 -5.85
CA ILE A 27 -7.22 -11.65 -7.14
C ILE A 27 -7.86 -10.81 -8.24
N TYR A 28 -7.06 -10.35 -9.19
CA TYR A 28 -7.46 -9.56 -10.34
C TYR A 28 -6.94 -10.21 -11.62
N HIS A 29 -7.82 -10.72 -12.48
CA HIS A 29 -7.47 -11.48 -13.69
C HIS A 29 -6.37 -12.53 -13.46
N SER A 30 -6.58 -13.39 -12.46
CA SER A 30 -5.66 -14.47 -12.08
C SER A 30 -4.30 -14.02 -11.52
N ARG A 31 -4.13 -12.73 -11.20
CA ARG A 31 -2.95 -12.18 -10.52
C ARG A 31 -3.30 -11.75 -9.12
N GLU A 32 -2.39 -11.93 -8.18
CA GLU A 32 -2.57 -11.41 -6.83
C GLU A 32 -2.04 -9.98 -6.76
N ILE A 33 -2.91 -9.06 -6.37
CA ILE A 33 -2.54 -7.66 -6.16
C ILE A 33 -2.86 -7.30 -4.71
N CYS A 34 -1.83 -6.96 -3.96
CA CYS A 34 -1.93 -6.45 -2.60
C CYS A 34 -1.60 -4.97 -2.57
N ILE A 35 -2.51 -4.18 -2.01
CA ILE A 35 -2.25 -2.77 -1.69
C ILE A 35 -1.66 -2.71 -0.28
N ILE A 36 -0.39 -2.30 -0.20
CA ILE A 36 0.32 -2.10 1.07
C ILE A 36 0.02 -0.70 1.60
N SER A 37 0.12 0.30 0.73
CA SER A 37 -0.32 1.66 1.03
C SER A 37 -0.85 2.34 -0.23
N ILE A 38 -1.85 3.20 -0.09
CA ILE A 38 -2.40 3.97 -1.20
C ILE A 38 -2.91 5.32 -0.71
N LYS A 39 -2.64 6.36 -1.49
CA LYS A 39 -3.14 7.71 -1.26
C LYS A 39 -3.52 8.37 -2.57
N ARG A 40 -4.77 8.80 -2.70
CA ARG A 40 -5.24 9.62 -3.82
C ARG A 40 -4.72 11.06 -3.68
N SER A 41 -4.33 11.68 -4.78
CA SER A 41 -3.91 13.08 -4.83
C SER A 41 -5.11 14.02 -4.63
N ALA A 42 -4.93 15.06 -3.82
CA ALA A 42 -5.98 16.07 -3.60
C ALA A 42 -6.13 17.05 -4.78
N LYS A 43 -5.04 17.30 -5.51
CA LYS A 43 -5.04 18.22 -6.66
C LYS A 43 -5.48 17.53 -7.96
N TYR A 44 -5.08 16.28 -8.14
CA TYR A 44 -5.33 15.50 -9.34
C TYR A 44 -6.07 14.22 -8.94
N TYR A 45 -7.40 14.24 -8.95
CA TYR A 45 -8.20 13.14 -8.39
C TYR A 45 -7.99 11.79 -9.09
N TRP A 46 -7.46 11.79 -10.32
CA TRP A 46 -7.09 10.60 -11.10
C TRP A 46 -5.69 10.06 -10.80
N GLU A 47 -4.93 10.70 -9.90
CA GLU A 47 -3.60 10.26 -9.51
C GLU A 47 -3.61 9.56 -8.15
N TYR A 48 -2.92 8.44 -8.09
CA TYR A 48 -2.65 7.70 -6.85
C TYR A 48 -1.15 7.62 -6.61
N ARG A 49 -0.76 7.61 -5.33
CA ARG A 49 0.56 7.17 -4.89
C ARG A 49 0.35 5.87 -4.11
N ALA A 50 0.94 4.78 -4.58
CA ALA A 50 0.71 3.48 -3.97
C ALA A 50 1.98 2.64 -3.90
N GLU A 51 2.10 1.90 -2.81
CA GLU A 51 3.01 0.79 -2.66
C GLU A 51 2.19 -0.49 -2.74
N VAL A 52 2.62 -1.41 -3.62
CA VAL A 52 1.85 -2.60 -3.96
C VAL A 52 2.76 -3.82 -3.99
N ARG A 53 2.17 -4.99 -3.81
CA ARG A 53 2.80 -6.27 -4.11
C ARG A 53 1.99 -6.95 -5.20
N VAL A 54 2.66 -7.39 -6.26
CA VAL A 54 2.04 -8.09 -7.39
C VAL A 54 2.69 -9.46 -7.47
N ASP A 55 1.89 -10.53 -7.35
CA ASP A 55 2.35 -11.92 -7.38
C ASP A 55 3.55 -12.17 -6.43
N GLY A 56 3.44 -11.69 -5.19
CA GLY A 56 4.51 -11.80 -4.19
C GLY A 56 5.66 -10.78 -4.33
N GLN A 57 5.76 -10.06 -5.45
CA GLN A 57 6.83 -9.07 -5.65
C GLN A 57 6.41 -7.65 -5.22
N ARG A 58 7.02 -7.16 -4.14
CA ARG A 58 6.81 -5.80 -3.63
C ARG A 58 7.41 -4.78 -4.59
N ARG A 59 6.60 -3.82 -5.03
CA ARG A 59 6.99 -2.68 -5.86
C ARG A 59 7.14 -1.45 -4.95
N PRO A 60 8.15 -0.58 -5.19
CA PRO A 60 8.32 0.63 -4.40
C PRO A 60 7.14 1.60 -4.58
N LEU A 61 7.10 2.65 -3.76
CA LEU A 61 6.11 3.71 -3.91
C LEU A 61 6.22 4.37 -5.30
N GLU A 62 5.17 4.22 -6.10
CA GLU A 62 5.06 4.77 -7.46
C GLU A 62 3.79 5.63 -7.57
N LYS A 63 3.75 6.54 -8.56
CA LYS A 63 2.50 7.22 -8.92
C LYS A 63 1.78 6.42 -10.00
N TYR A 64 0.46 6.43 -9.97
CA TYR A 64 -0.41 5.82 -10.98
C TYR A 64 -1.34 6.91 -11.48
N ASP A 65 -1.20 7.29 -12.76
CA ASP A 65 -2.07 8.26 -13.43
C ASP A 65 -3.14 7.49 -14.21
N CYS A 66 -4.38 7.53 -13.72
CA CYS A 66 -5.50 6.81 -14.31
C CYS A 66 -6.02 7.46 -15.60
N ARG A 67 -5.71 8.73 -15.85
CA ARG A 67 -6.10 9.43 -17.09
C ARG A 67 -5.22 9.02 -18.25
N ARG A 68 -3.91 8.86 -18.00
CA ARG A 68 -2.92 8.46 -18.99
C ARG A 68 -2.63 6.96 -19.02
N GLN A 69 -3.17 6.22 -18.06
CA GLN A 69 -2.92 4.79 -17.87
C GLN A 69 -1.42 4.45 -17.78
N GLU A 70 -0.70 5.28 -17.02
CA GLU A 70 0.75 5.18 -16.83
C GLU A 70 1.12 5.19 -15.36
N ARG A 71 2.18 4.45 -15.03
CA ARG A 71 2.83 4.53 -13.73
C ARG A 71 4.12 5.33 -13.86
N ILE A 72 4.40 6.13 -12.86
CA ILE A 72 5.55 7.01 -12.81
C ILE A 72 6.42 6.55 -11.65
N LYS A 73 7.62 6.08 -11.97
CA LYS A 73 8.61 5.65 -10.98
C LYS A 73 9.13 6.84 -10.17
N ARG A 74 9.81 6.55 -9.07
CA ARG A 74 10.45 7.58 -8.24
C ARG A 74 11.44 8.46 -9.03
N ASP A 75 12.12 7.89 -10.02
CA ASP A 75 13.05 8.60 -10.91
C ASP A 75 12.35 9.46 -11.99
N GLY A 76 11.02 9.51 -11.99
CA GLY A 76 10.22 10.30 -12.93
C GLY A 76 10.00 9.60 -14.26
N ARG A 77 10.52 8.39 -14.50
CA ARG A 77 10.25 7.66 -15.75
C ARG A 77 8.82 7.15 -15.78
N HIS A 78 8.21 7.29 -16.95
CA HIS A 78 6.85 6.87 -17.26
C HIS A 78 6.87 5.47 -17.87
N PHE A 79 5.99 4.61 -17.40
CA PHE A 79 5.76 3.28 -17.97
C PHE A 79 4.27 3.07 -18.16
N PRO A 80 3.83 2.53 -19.30
CA PRO A 80 2.44 2.14 -19.45
C PRO A 80 2.04 1.11 -18.39
N PHE A 81 0.76 1.06 -18.06
CA PHE A 81 0.26 0.00 -17.21
C PHE A 81 0.48 -1.37 -17.86
N GLU A 82 0.91 -2.30 -17.01
CA GLU A 82 0.90 -3.71 -17.36
C GLU A 82 -0.56 -4.16 -17.46
N PRO A 83 -0.96 -4.89 -18.52
CA PRO A 83 -2.29 -5.47 -18.62
C PRO A 83 -2.59 -6.29 -17.36
N SER A 84 -3.77 -6.06 -16.77
CA SER A 84 -4.18 -6.73 -15.52
C SER A 84 -3.23 -6.51 -14.33
N GLY A 85 -2.35 -5.51 -14.39
CA GLY A 85 -1.43 -5.17 -13.31
C GLY A 85 -2.03 -4.22 -12.27
N ALA A 86 -1.20 -3.82 -11.30
CA ALA A 86 -1.61 -2.95 -10.21
C ALA A 86 -2.25 -1.62 -10.66
N GLY A 87 -1.72 -0.98 -11.72
CA GLY A 87 -2.28 0.27 -12.23
C GLY A 87 -3.69 0.09 -12.80
N ASP A 88 -3.91 -0.97 -13.57
CA ASP A 88 -5.22 -1.30 -14.13
C ASP A 88 -6.24 -1.58 -13.01
N TYR A 89 -5.85 -2.38 -12.02
CA TYR A 89 -6.68 -2.69 -10.86
C TYR A 89 -7.06 -1.45 -10.05
N ILE A 90 -6.08 -0.62 -9.67
CA ILE A 90 -6.29 0.61 -8.90
C ILE A 90 -7.25 1.53 -9.65
N CYS A 91 -7.00 1.77 -10.93
CA CYS A 91 -7.77 2.73 -11.71
C CYS A 91 -9.17 2.26 -12.11
N LYS A 92 -9.43 0.95 -12.15
CA LYS A 92 -10.78 0.42 -12.41
C LYS A 92 -11.62 0.24 -11.16
N THR A 93 -10.98 0.03 -10.02
CA THR A 93 -11.68 -0.31 -8.77
C THR A 93 -11.84 0.88 -7.84
N LEU A 94 -10.86 1.81 -7.85
CA LEU A 94 -10.77 2.86 -6.84
C LEU A 94 -10.96 4.27 -7.40
N ASN A 95 -10.97 4.49 -8.72
CA ASN A 95 -11.08 5.82 -9.35
C ASN A 95 -12.53 6.30 -9.44
#